data_AF-C0LRD4-F1
#
_entry.id   AF-C0LRD4-F1
#
_cell.length_a   1.000
_cell.length_b   1.000
_cell.length_c   1.000
_cell.angle_alpha   90.00
_cell.angle_beta   90.00
_cell.angle_gamma   90.00
#
_symmetry.space_group_name_H-M   'P 1'
#
loop_
_entity.id
_entity.type
_entity.pdbx_description
1 polymer ?
#
loop_
_entity_poly.entity_id
_entity_poly.type
_entity_poly.pdbx_seq_one_letter_code
_entity_poly.pdbx_strand_id
1 'polypeptide(L)' 'DIARTEWIRKGQVPLQSLAANIDYCCRTAKTIYGILGIKIWIFQPF' A
#
# COMPACT_ATOMS: atom_id res chain seq x y z
N ASP A 1 -21.99 9.79 -4.32
CA ASP A 1 -21.40 8.59 -3.70
C ASP A 1 -20.15 8.95 -2.91
N ILE A 2 -19.82 8.23 -1.82
CA ILE A 2 -18.84 8.68 -0.81
C ILE A 2 -17.52 7.91 -0.94
N ALA A 3 -16.38 8.61 -1.08
CA ALA A 3 -15.06 7.99 -1.14
C ALA A 3 -14.71 7.20 0.14
N ARG A 4 -13.98 6.08 -0.03
CA ARG A 4 -13.51 5.19 1.04
C ARG A 4 -12.06 4.79 0.82
N THR A 5 -11.40 4.36 1.90
CA THR A 5 -10.06 3.77 1.84
C THR A 5 -10.15 2.36 2.36
N GLU A 6 -9.86 1.40 1.48
CA GLU A 6 -9.78 -0.01 1.83
C GLU A 6 -8.33 -0.47 1.77
N TRP A 7 -7.95 -1.37 2.66
CA TRP A 7 -6.62 -1.96 2.68
C TRP A 7 -6.70 -3.39 3.19
N ILE A 8 -5.77 -4.23 2.70
CA ILE A 8 -5.64 -5.62 3.09
C ILE A 8 -4.17 -5.85 3.41
N ARG A 9 -3.90 -6.67 4.43
CA ARG A 9 -2.55 -7.11 4.77
C ARG A 9 -2.49 -8.63 4.78
N LYS A 10 -1.48 -9.19 4.12
CA LYS A 10 -1.16 -10.61 4.16
C LYS A 10 0.27 -10.78 4.69
N GLY A 11 0.46 -11.67 5.66
CA GLY A 11 1.77 -11.89 6.28
C GLY A 11 2.23 -10.72 7.16
N GLN A 12 3.54 -10.61 7.36
CA GLN A 12 4.17 -9.60 8.20
C GLN A 12 4.61 -8.38 7.37
N VAL A 13 4.34 -7.18 7.90
CA VAL A 13 4.81 -5.90 7.37
C VAL A 13 5.26 -5.04 8.55
N PRO A 14 6.48 -5.23 9.07
CA PRO A 14 6.94 -4.59 10.30
C PRO A 14 7.40 -3.15 10.06
N LEU A 15 6.44 -2.22 9.90
CA LEU A 15 6.71 -0.81 9.55
C LEU A 15 7.51 -0.01 10.59
N GLN A 16 7.59 -0.47 11.85
CA GLN A 16 8.38 0.18 12.90
C GLN A 16 9.80 -0.40 13.01
N SER A 17 10.10 -1.53 12.36
CA SER A 17 11.42 -2.12 12.39
C SER A 17 12.30 -1.46 11.33
N LEU A 18 13.25 -0.63 11.76
CA LEU A 18 14.18 0.05 10.86
C LEU A 18 15.08 -0.92 10.08
N ALA A 19 15.29 -2.12 10.60
CA ALA A 19 16.07 -3.18 9.96
C ALA A 19 15.26 -4.00 8.94
N ALA A 20 13.93 -3.79 8.84
CA ALA A 20 13.12 -4.53 7.89
C ALA A 20 13.32 -4.02 6.47
N ASN A 21 13.63 -4.93 5.55
CA ASN A 21 13.69 -4.62 4.12
C ASN A 21 12.27 -4.51 3.55
N ILE A 22 11.79 -3.28 3.37
CA ILE A 22 10.43 -2.98 2.90
C ILE A 22 10.49 -2.10 1.66
N ASP A 23 9.96 -2.61 0.55
CA ASP A 23 9.70 -1.81 -0.64
C ASP A 23 8.36 -1.08 -0.51
N TYR A 24 8.36 0.23 -0.68
CA TYR A 24 7.17 1.06 -0.70
C TYR A 24 6.96 1.69 -2.09
N CYS A 25 5.72 1.69 -2.56
CA CYS A 25 5.34 2.40 -3.78
C CYS A 25 3.96 3.04 -3.63
N CYS A 26 3.78 4.18 -4.30
CA CYS A 26 2.48 4.82 -4.45
C CYS A 26 2.19 5.17 -5.91
N ARG A 27 0.94 4.96 -6.34
CA ARG A 27 0.50 5.25 -7.71
C ARG A 27 -0.96 5.69 -7.72
N THR A 28 -1.34 6.43 -8.74
CA THR A 28 -2.72 6.84 -9.00
C THR A 28 -3.29 6.07 -10.18
N ALA A 29 -4.52 5.56 -10.05
CA ALA A 29 -5.30 5.02 -11.16
C ALA A 29 -6.38 6.03 -11.58
N LYS A 30 -6.41 6.38 -12.86
CA LYS A 30 -7.46 7.23 -13.43
C LYS A 30 -8.61 6.35 -13.89
N THR A 31 -9.81 6.62 -13.40
CA THR A 31 -11.04 5.90 -13.75
C THR A 31 -12.10 6.88 -14.23
N ILE A 32 -13.20 6.38 -14.81
CA ILE A 32 -14.34 7.21 -15.24
C ILE A 32 -14.99 7.98 -14.07
N TYR A 33 -14.83 7.48 -12.85
CA TYR A 33 -15.40 8.07 -11.63
C TYR A 33 -14.41 8.95 -10.85
N GLY A 34 -13.19 9.13 -11.36
CA GLY A 34 -12.15 9.96 -10.73
C GLY A 34 -10.83 9.22 -10.52
N ILE A 35 -10.02 9.73 -9.59
CA ILE A 35 -8.67 9.24 -9.31
C ILE A 35 -8.68 8.36 -8.05
N LEU A 36 -8.14 7.15 -8.15
CA LEU A 36 -7.92 6.25 -7.03
C LEU A 36 -6.43 6.26 -6.64
N GLY A 37 -6.15 6.52 -5.36
CA GLY A 37 -4.80 6.42 -4.80
C GLY A 37 -4.51 5.01 -4.32
N ILE A 38 -3.38 4.44 -4.70
CA ILE A 38 -2.95 3.09 -4.34
C ILE A 38 -1.59 3.19 -3.64
N LYS A 39 -1.48 2.57 -2.46
CA LYS A 39 -0.24 2.46 -1.68
C LYS A 39 0.06 0.98 -1.44
N ILE A 40 1.31 0.58 -1.65
CA ILE A 40 1.77 -0.80 -1.56
C ILE A 40 3.02 -0.86 -0.69
N TRP A 41 3.06 -1.84 0.20
CA TRP A 41 4.24 -2.21 0.99
C TRP A 41 4.54 -3.69 0.75
N ILE A 42 5.79 -4.02 0.41
CA ILE A 42 6.26 -5.40 0.23
C ILE A 42 7.41 -5.62 1.20
N PHE A 43 7.24 -6.55 2.13
CA PHE A 43 8.31 -6.98 3.02
C PHE A 43 9.07 -8.14 2.37
N GLN A 44 10.38 -7.97 2.20
CA GLN A 44 11.28 -8.99 1.67
C GLN A 44 12.11 -9.58 2.83
N PRO A 45 11.77 -10.78 3.34
CA PRO A 45 12.58 -11.45 4.34
C PRO A 45 13.92 -11.89 3.72
N PHE A 46 14.97 -11.89 4.54
CA PHE A 46 16.27 -12.47 4.20
C PHE A 46 16.23 -14.00 4.26
#